data_AF-A0AAI9GMN6-F1
#
_entry.id   AF-A0AAI9GMN6-F1
#
_cell.length_a   1.000
_cell.length_b   1.000
_cell.length_c   1.000
_cell.angle_alpha   90.00
_cell.angle_beta   90.00
_cell.angle_gamma   90.00
#
_symmetry.space_group_name_H-M   'P 1'
#
loop_
_entity.id
_entity.type
_entity.pdbx_description
1 polymer ?
#
loop_
_entity_poly.entity_id
_entity_poly.type
_entity_poly.pdbx_seq_one_letter_code
_entity_poly.pdbx_strand_id
1 'polypeptide(L)'
;MRFTQAELTIRIPVWHALSELFSGRELQEYDYRWMAGVLKNSGLSREAIFEILDREVAPALQANLLYNPTPEMHGWSEDEIKHLVTEYTNKKPTIIERIIPQRFLLRHRRKYIHDEIVKLSDAMGK
;
A
#
# COMPACT_ATOMS: atom_id res chain seq x y z
N MET A 1 14.34 -4.22 -7.04
CA MET A 1 14.83 -3.96 -5.66
C MET A 1 14.82 -5.28 -4.93
N ARG A 2 15.92 -5.66 -4.26
CA ARG A 2 15.94 -6.87 -3.42
C ARG A 2 15.96 -6.43 -1.96
N PHE A 3 15.00 -6.91 -1.18
CA PHE A 3 14.93 -6.65 0.26
C PHE A 3 15.72 -7.71 1.02
N THR A 4 16.40 -7.28 2.08
CA THR A 4 16.99 -8.17 3.09
C THR A 4 15.90 -8.79 3.96
N GLN A 5 16.23 -9.86 4.69
CA GLN A 5 15.27 -10.50 5.59
C GLN A 5 14.80 -9.53 6.70
N ALA A 6 15.71 -8.70 7.24
CA ALA A 6 15.36 -7.70 8.26
C ALA A 6 14.39 -6.64 7.71
N GLU A 7 14.60 -6.17 6.48
CA GLU A 7 13.66 -5.25 5.82
C GLU A 7 12.30 -5.89 5.59
N LEU A 8 12.26 -7.16 5.16
CA LEU A 8 11.00 -7.88 4.94
C LEU A 8 10.22 -8.07 6.24
N THR A 9 10.88 -8.34 7.36
CA THR A 9 10.23 -8.46 8.68
C THR A 9 9.50 -7.17 9.07
N ILE A 10 10.02 -6.01 8.71
CA ILE A 10 9.36 -4.71 8.96
C ILE A 10 8.30 -4.41 7.90
N ARG A 11 8.61 -4.68 6.63
CA ARG A 11 7.80 -4.24 5.49
C ARG A 11 6.56 -5.08 5.26
N ILE A 12 6.58 -6.39 5.53
CA ILE A 12 5.42 -7.27 5.27
C ILE A 12 4.17 -6.82 6.05
N PRO A 13 4.24 -6.59 7.37
CA PRO A 13 3.07 -6.09 8.11
C PRO A 13 2.61 -4.72 7.63
N VAL A 14 3.54 -3.85 7.25
CA VAL A 14 3.24 -2.52 6.70
C VAL A 14 2.53 -2.63 5.35
N TRP A 15 3.02 -3.49 4.45
CA TRP A 15 2.38 -3.74 3.17
C TRP A 15 0.98 -4.31 3.33
N HIS A 16 0.81 -5.25 4.25
CA HIS A 16 -0.48 -5.87 4.55
C HIS A 16 -1.48 -4.86 5.13
N ALA A 17 -1.07 -4.04 6.10
CA ALA A 17 -1.93 -2.98 6.60
C ALA A 17 -2.33 -1.99 5.49
N LEU A 18 -1.39 -1.60 4.63
CA LEU A 18 -1.66 -0.66 3.52
C LEU A 18 -2.45 -1.29 2.36
N SER A 19 -2.44 -2.62 2.20
CA SER A 19 -3.18 -3.28 1.13
C SER A 19 -4.68 -3.18 1.31
N GLU A 20 -5.16 -3.06 2.56
CA GLU A 20 -6.58 -2.90 2.86
C GLU A 20 -7.21 -1.70 2.14
N LEU A 21 -6.43 -0.64 1.89
CA LEU A 21 -6.85 0.52 1.10
C LEU A 21 -7.24 0.18 -0.35
N PHE A 22 -6.82 -0.97 -0.85
CA PHE A 22 -7.06 -1.44 -2.22
C PHE A 22 -8.04 -2.61 -2.30
N SER A 23 -8.59 -3.03 -1.16
CA SER A 23 -9.68 -4.00 -1.11
C SER A 23 -10.99 -3.32 -1.53
N GLY A 24 -11.93 -4.10 -2.07
CA GLY A 24 -13.27 -3.65 -2.41
C GLY A 24 -14.22 -3.58 -1.21
N ARG A 25 -13.78 -3.96 0.00
CA ARG A 25 -14.59 -3.86 1.21
C ARG A 25 -14.62 -2.44 1.76
N GLU A 26 -15.73 -2.09 2.40
CA GLU A 26 -15.86 -0.85 3.13
C GLU A 26 -15.12 -0.94 4.48
N LEU A 27 -14.03 -0.18 4.60
CA LEU A 27 -13.25 -0.12 5.84
C LEU A 27 -14.02 0.63 6.93
N GLN A 28 -14.02 0.05 8.12
CA GLN A 28 -14.67 0.58 9.31
C GLN A 28 -13.65 1.29 10.21
N GLU A 29 -14.12 2.03 11.22
CA GLU A 29 -13.23 2.77 12.13
C GLU A 29 -12.20 1.86 12.83
N TYR A 30 -12.62 0.65 13.21
CA TYR A 30 -11.72 -0.32 13.85
C TYR A 30 -10.63 -0.81 12.89
N ASP A 31 -10.87 -0.84 11.58
CA ASP A 31 -9.87 -1.23 10.58
C ASP A 31 -8.74 -0.20 10.55
N TYR A 32 -9.07 1.09 10.46
CA TYR A 32 -8.04 2.14 10.46
C TYR A 32 -7.26 2.19 11.78
N ARG A 33 -7.92 1.93 12.92
CA ARG A 33 -7.23 1.84 14.22
C ARG A 33 -6.24 0.68 14.25
N TRP A 34 -6.63 -0.48 13.73
CA TRP A 34 -5.74 -1.63 13.59
C TRP A 34 -4.56 -1.31 12.65
N MET A 35 -4.84 -0.79 11.45
CA MET A 35 -3.81 -0.39 10.48
C MET A 35 -2.84 0.62 11.11
N ALA A 36 -3.34 1.67 11.76
CA ALA A 36 -2.51 2.66 12.44
C ALA A 36 -1.64 2.04 13.54
N GLY A 37 -2.17 1.06 14.28
CA GLY A 37 -1.41 0.30 15.26
C GLY A 37 -0.23 -0.46 14.62
N VAL A 38 -0.49 -1.22 13.55
CA VAL A 38 0.55 -1.94 12.80
C VAL A 38 1.62 -0.99 12.27
N LEU A 39 1.18 0.12 11.65
CA LEU A 39 2.06 1.11 11.06
C LEU A 39 2.95 1.81 12.10
N LYS A 40 2.40 2.17 13.27
CA LYS A 40 3.18 2.74 14.39
C LYS A 40 4.20 1.75 14.92
N ASN A 41 3.82 0.48 15.07
CA ASN A 41 4.69 -0.57 15.59
C ASN A 41 5.84 -0.93 14.64
N SER A 42 5.78 -0.52 13.36
CA SER A 42 6.89 -0.69 12.42
C SER A 42 8.12 0.16 12.74
N GLY A 43 7.97 1.23 13.55
CA GLY A 43 9.02 2.19 13.86
C GLY A 43 9.39 3.13 12.71
N LEU A 44 8.67 3.07 11.58
CA LEU A 44 8.88 3.95 10.43
C LEU A 44 8.22 5.32 10.65
N SER A 45 8.80 6.36 10.06
CA SER A 45 8.15 7.67 10.02
C SER A 45 6.90 7.62 9.12
N ARG A 46 5.99 8.56 9.35
CA ARG A 46 4.80 8.77 8.52
C ARG A 46 5.15 8.97 7.05
N GLU A 47 6.19 9.75 6.76
CA GLU A 47 6.67 10.02 5.41
C GLU A 47 7.16 8.72 4.74
N ALA A 48 7.92 7.90 5.47
CA ALA A 48 8.41 6.61 4.97
C ALA A 48 7.25 5.63 4.69
N ILE A 49 6.23 5.59 5.56
CA ILE A 49 5.02 4.78 5.36
C ILE A 49 4.30 5.19 4.08
N PHE A 50 4.08 6.49 3.86
CA PHE A 50 3.41 6.95 2.66
C PHE A 50 4.27 6.80 1.40
N GLU A 51 5.60 6.84 1.52
CA GLU A 51 6.48 6.46 0.42
C GLU A 51 6.33 4.97 0.05
N ILE A 52 6.23 4.08 1.05
CA ILE A 52 5.96 2.65 0.83
C ILE A 52 4.60 2.46 0.14
N LEU A 53 3.55 3.13 0.63
CA LEU A 53 2.23 3.10 0.01
C LEU A 53 2.32 3.45 -1.49
N ASP A 54 2.96 4.57 -1.80
CA ASP A 54 2.98 5.13 -3.14
C ASP A 54 3.87 4.36 -4.13
N ARG A 55 5.01 3.84 -3.65
CA ARG A 55 6.06 3.28 -4.49
C ARG A 55 6.02 1.76 -4.56
N GLU A 56 5.45 1.10 -3.56
CA GLU A 56 5.50 -0.36 -3.42
C GLU A 56 4.10 -0.96 -3.48
N VAL A 57 3.19 -0.55 -2.60
CA VAL A 57 1.86 -1.19 -2.44
C VAL A 57 0.89 -0.76 -3.54
N ALA A 58 0.69 0.54 -3.72
CA ALA A 58 -0.24 1.07 -4.72
C ALA A 58 0.01 0.53 -6.13
N PRO A 59 1.24 0.57 -6.68
CA PRO A 59 1.45 0.04 -8.00
C PRO A 59 1.30 -1.49 -8.13
N ALA A 60 1.46 -2.24 -7.04
CA ALA A 60 1.24 -3.69 -7.05
C ALA A 60 -0.27 -4.03 -7.04
N LEU A 61 -1.10 -3.20 -6.40
CA LEU A 61 -2.50 -3.53 -6.13
C LEU A 61 -3.53 -2.66 -6.84
N GLN A 62 -3.15 -1.51 -7.41
CA GLN A 62 -4.10 -0.55 -7.98
C GLN A 62 -4.97 -1.16 -9.10
N ALA A 63 -4.44 -2.16 -9.82
CA ALA A 63 -5.21 -2.88 -10.84
C ALA A 63 -6.46 -3.57 -10.26
N ASN A 64 -6.45 -3.96 -8.98
CA ASN A 64 -7.59 -4.54 -8.29
C ASN A 64 -8.79 -3.58 -8.23
N LEU A 65 -8.57 -2.29 -8.03
CA LEU A 65 -9.66 -1.32 -8.00
C LEU A 65 -10.02 -0.78 -9.40
N LEU A 66 -9.02 -0.66 -10.29
CA LEU A 66 -9.23 0.01 -11.59
C LEU A 66 -9.75 -0.88 -12.70
N TYR A 67 -9.32 -2.15 -12.73
CA TYR A 67 -9.50 -3.03 -13.88
C TYR A 67 -10.17 -4.35 -13.54
N ASN A 68 -10.26 -4.71 -12.26
CA ASN A 68 -10.94 -5.92 -11.84
C ASN A 68 -12.45 -5.66 -11.73
N PRO A 69 -13.30 -6.35 -12.53
CA PRO A 69 -14.76 -6.21 -12.43
C PRO A 69 -15.33 -6.72 -11.09
N THR A 70 -14.57 -7.57 -10.39
CA THR A 70 -14.88 -8.11 -9.06
C THR A 70 -13.65 -7.95 -8.17
N PRO A 71 -13.41 -6.75 -7.63
CA PRO A 71 -12.27 -6.47 -6.77
C PRO A 71 -12.19 -7.44 -5.59
N GLU A 72 -10.98 -7.72 -5.10
CA GLU A 72 -10.80 -8.52 -3.89
C GLU A 72 -11.57 -7.90 -2.71
N MET A 73 -12.46 -8.68 -2.09
CA MET A 73 -13.39 -8.22 -1.06
C MET A 73 -12.92 -8.58 0.36
N HIS A 74 -12.06 -9.58 0.52
CA HIS A 74 -11.67 -10.09 1.84
C HIS A 74 -10.29 -9.59 2.29
N GLY A 75 -9.64 -8.76 1.48
CA GLY A 75 -8.24 -8.39 1.67
C GLY A 75 -7.31 -9.51 1.21
N TRP A 76 -6.06 -9.44 1.65
CA TRP A 76 -5.01 -10.40 1.30
C TRP A 76 -4.30 -10.88 2.54
N SER A 77 -3.79 -12.10 2.51
CA SER A 77 -2.84 -12.56 3.52
C SER A 77 -1.47 -11.87 3.38
N GLU A 78 -0.67 -11.89 4.46
CA GLU A 78 0.69 -11.35 4.43
C GLU A 78 1.57 -12.03 3.35
N ASP A 79 1.40 -13.33 3.13
CA ASP A 79 2.15 -14.08 2.13
C ASP A 79 1.78 -13.67 0.69
N GLU A 80 0.50 -13.44 0.43
CA GLU A 80 0.02 -12.94 -0.86
C GLU A 80 0.56 -11.54 -1.14
N ILE A 81 0.46 -10.64 -0.15
CA ILE A 81 0.99 -9.27 -0.28
C ILE A 81 2.49 -9.26 -0.48
N LYS A 82 3.22 -10.07 0.30
CA LYS A 82 4.66 -10.25 0.11
C LYS A 82 4.96 -10.68 -1.33
N HIS A 83 4.25 -11.68 -1.86
CA HIS A 83 4.46 -12.13 -3.23
C HIS A 83 4.19 -11.01 -4.24
N LEU A 84 3.03 -10.36 -4.19
CA LEU A 84 2.61 -9.33 -5.15
C LEU A 84 3.56 -8.11 -5.14
N VAL A 85 3.91 -7.60 -3.96
CA VAL A 85 4.78 -6.42 -3.84
C VAL A 85 6.22 -6.76 -4.21
N THR A 86 6.74 -7.93 -3.83
CA THR A 86 8.10 -8.34 -4.22
C THR A 86 8.21 -8.62 -5.71
N GLU A 87 7.20 -9.24 -6.33
CA GLU A 87 7.15 -9.46 -7.78
C GLU A 87 7.20 -8.12 -8.53
N TYR A 88 6.39 -7.15 -8.09
CA TYR A 88 6.39 -5.81 -8.68
C TYR A 88 7.73 -5.08 -8.51
N THR A 89 8.25 -5.02 -7.28
CA THR A 89 9.49 -4.30 -6.95
C THR A 89 10.73 -4.93 -7.60
N ASN A 90 10.72 -6.23 -7.87
CA ASN A 90 11.77 -6.93 -8.62
C ASN A 90 11.78 -6.56 -10.12
N LYS A 91 10.63 -6.24 -10.71
CA LYS A 91 10.49 -5.85 -12.13
C LYS A 91 10.77 -4.35 -12.39
N LYS A 92 11.07 -3.56 -11.35
CA LYS A 92 11.36 -2.11 -11.47
C LYS A 92 12.73 -1.80 -12.10
N PRO A 93 12.86 -0.66 -12.83
CA PRO A 93 11.79 0.29 -13.15
C PRO A 93 10.98 -0.18 -14.36
N THR A 94 9.65 -0.20 -14.21
CA THR A 94 8.74 -0.42 -15.35
C THR A 94 8.81 0.80 -16.29
N ILE A 95 8.58 0.61 -17.59
CA ILE A 95 8.68 1.68 -18.61
C ILE A 95 7.81 2.90 -18.26
N ILE A 96 6.64 2.66 -17.67
CA ILE A 96 5.70 3.70 -17.25
C ILE A 96 6.30 4.62 -16.18
N GLU A 97 7.02 4.07 -15.19
CA GLU A 97 7.68 4.85 -14.12
C GLU A 97 8.87 5.66 -14.64
N ARG A 98 9.42 5.33 -15.83
CA ARG A 98 10.51 6.09 -16.45
C ARG A 98 10.04 7.29 -17.26
N ILE A 99 8.83 7.22 -17.81
CA ILE A 99 8.32 8.20 -18.79
C ILE A 99 7.37 9.20 -18.12
N ILE A 100 6.52 8.74 -17.19
CA ILE A 100 5.53 9.61 -16.55
C ILE A 100 6.14 10.29 -15.32
N PRO A 101 6.09 11.63 -15.21
CA PRO A 101 6.63 12.30 -14.03
C PRO A 101 5.94 11.81 -12.75
N GLN A 102 6.74 11.51 -11.72
CA GLN A 102 6.30 10.86 -10.49
C GLN A 102 5.07 11.54 -9.87
N ARG A 103 5.01 12.88 -9.86
CA ARG A 103 3.85 13.65 -9.35
C ARG A 103 2.50 13.26 -9.99
N PHE A 104 2.48 12.92 -11.28
CA PHE A 104 1.25 12.53 -11.97
C PHE A 104 0.85 11.10 -11.63
N LEU A 105 1.83 10.19 -11.56
CA LEU A 105 1.60 8.81 -11.11
C LEU A 105 1.04 8.77 -9.68
N LEU A 106 1.63 9.56 -8.78
CA LEU A 106 1.17 9.68 -7.39
C LEU A 106 -0.26 10.20 -7.31
N ARG A 107 -0.56 11.29 -8.02
CA ARG A 107 -1.91 11.87 -8.05
C ARG A 107 -2.95 10.88 -8.57
N HIS A 108 -2.61 10.11 -9.61
CA HIS A 108 -3.51 9.11 -10.17
C HIS A 108 -3.71 7.93 -9.22
N ARG A 109 -2.63 7.44 -8.59
CA ARG A 109 -2.65 6.34 -7.60
C ARG A 109 -3.53 6.65 -6.41
N ARG A 110 -3.40 7.86 -5.86
CA ARG A 110 -4.14 8.27 -4.67
C ARG A 110 -5.58 8.66 -4.95
N LYS A 111 -5.97 8.94 -6.21
CA LYS A 111 -7.32 9.44 -6.54
C LYS A 111 -8.45 8.54 -6.00
N TYR A 112 -8.26 7.23 -6.04
CA TYR A 112 -9.30 6.25 -5.70
C TYR A 112 -9.28 5.82 -4.23
N ILE A 113 -8.25 6.22 -3.50
CA ILE A 113 -8.06 5.87 -2.09
C ILE A 113 -7.82 7.13 -1.24
N HIS A 114 -8.17 8.31 -1.75
CA HIS A 114 -7.81 9.57 -1.11
C HIS A 114 -8.47 9.69 0.26
N ASP A 115 -9.77 9.43 0.32
CA ASP A 115 -10.55 9.51 1.56
C ASP A 115 -10.03 8.49 2.58
N GLU A 116 -9.68 7.30 2.10
CA GLU A 116 -9.11 6.22 2.91
C GLU A 116 -7.72 6.58 3.48
N ILE A 117 -6.88 7.24 2.68
CA ILE A 117 -5.59 7.80 3.13
C ILE A 117 -5.80 8.87 4.21
N VAL A 118 -6.80 9.74 4.06
CA VAL A 118 -7.09 10.79 5.05
C VAL A 118 -7.52 10.16 6.38
N LYS A 119 -8.47 9.21 6.36
CA LYS A 119 -8.92 8.50 7.57
C LYS A 119 -7.79 7.72 8.24
N LEU A 120 -6.95 7.03 7.47
CA LEU A 120 -5.78 6.34 8.00
C LEU A 120 -4.77 7.33 8.62
N SER A 121 -4.50 8.44 7.93
CA SER A 121 -3.65 9.52 8.42
C SER A 121 -4.15 10.06 9.76
N ASP A 122 -5.45 10.25 9.91
CA ASP A 122 -6.05 10.73 11.15
C ASP A 122 -5.96 9.69 12.26
N ALA A 123 -6.19 8.42 11.96
CA ALA A 123 -6.03 7.31 12.91
C ALA A 123 -4.57 7.14 13.39
N MET A 124 -3.59 7.49 12.54
CA MET A 124 -2.18 7.54 12.92
C MET A 124 -1.88 8.69 13.91
N GLY A 125 -2.74 9.69 14.06
CA GLY A 125 -2.51 10.84 14.95
C GLY A 125 -1.42 11.79 14.44
N LYS A 126 -1.25 12.95 15.09
CA LYS A 126 -0.23 13.94 14.68
C LYS A 126 1.20 13.40 14.80
#